data_AF-A0A2A2Y9W1-F1
#
_entry.id   AF-A0A2A2Y9W1-F1
#
_cell.length_a   1.000
_cell.length_b   1.000
_cell.length_c   1.000
_cell.angle_alpha   90.00
_cell.angle_beta   90.00
_cell.angle_gamma   90.00
#
_symmetry.space_group_name_H-M   'P 1'
#
loop_
_entity.id
_entity.type
_entity.pdbx_description
1 polymer ?
#
loop_
_entity_poly.entity_id
_entity_poly.type
_entity_poly.pdbx_seq_one_letter_code
_entity_poly.pdbx_strand_id
1 'polypeptide(L)'
;MVAAALLAVAAPDTARAANYTWNNVNSGTFDWNKSANWTSAGSGFPDLMRVTSPLGSTPGDVANLTNNIEGDNLILLNANISLDQLNIGDPVGGSQFLIQAGTIAHPGLFPLFFTSGAGQPNPGLAAGSLVFGSAASTSPVAIVKTGIGAADEINALVYFNSALTITSTAQAGKLTFSGGLRSGLSSITFTGAGTTLIKSVTLTTGGDLIKEGSGTLEVNIGLAHAGATLINAGLLRATAGNILPTRAAVTVAAGAAYDVNNRSQVIGSLSGFGQIRNSSTSAQSFQIGRNDTSS
;
A
#
# COMPACT_ATOMS: atom_id res chain seq x y z
N MET A 1 -36.80 3.94 49.15
CA MET A 1 -36.67 4.34 47.73
C MET A 1 -35.21 4.18 47.35
N VAL A 2 -34.85 3.13 46.62
CA VAL A 2 -33.46 2.88 46.21
C VAL A 2 -33.23 3.65 44.90
N ALA A 3 -32.37 4.66 44.93
CA ALA A 3 -32.01 5.45 43.76
C ALA A 3 -31.13 4.60 42.81
N ALA A 4 -31.61 4.33 41.61
CA ALA A 4 -30.80 3.75 40.55
C ALA A 4 -29.83 4.81 40.02
N ALA A 5 -28.53 4.61 40.21
CA ALA A 5 -27.50 5.41 39.55
C ALA A 5 -27.52 5.07 38.05
N LEU A 6 -27.93 6.03 37.22
CA LEU A 6 -27.80 5.95 35.78
C LEU A 6 -26.30 6.07 35.45
N LEU A 7 -25.65 4.95 35.18
CA LEU A 7 -24.30 4.93 34.64
C LEU A 7 -24.38 5.49 33.22
N ALA A 8 -23.99 6.76 33.05
CA ALA A 8 -23.86 7.38 31.74
C ALA A 8 -22.72 6.68 31.00
N VAL A 9 -23.05 5.63 30.27
CA VAL A 9 -22.21 5.13 29.18
C VAL A 9 -22.15 6.29 28.18
N ALA A 10 -20.97 6.90 28.04
CA ALA A 10 -20.72 7.86 26.98
C ALA A 10 -21.25 7.25 25.68
N ALA A 11 -22.10 7.98 24.96
CA ALA A 11 -22.49 7.57 23.63
C ALA A 11 -21.20 7.22 22.85
N PRO A 12 -21.14 6.09 22.14
CA PRO A 12 -19.98 5.79 21.33
C PRO A 12 -19.74 7.00 20.44
N ASP A 13 -18.52 7.53 20.50
CA ASP A 13 -18.08 8.68 19.74
C ASP A 13 -18.57 8.48 18.31
N THR A 14 -19.49 9.35 17.85
CA THR A 14 -20.19 9.11 16.60
C THR A 14 -19.17 9.10 15.48
N ALA A 15 -18.98 7.91 14.88
CA ALA A 15 -17.99 7.61 13.85
C ALA A 15 -18.00 8.65 12.72
N ARG A 16 -16.88 9.36 12.55
CA ARG A 16 -16.65 10.28 11.44
C ARG A 16 -15.81 9.57 10.40
N ALA A 17 -16.44 9.01 9.36
CA ALA A 17 -15.71 8.79 8.12
C ALA A 17 -15.36 10.17 7.57
N ALA A 18 -14.10 10.57 7.66
CA ALA A 18 -13.71 11.93 7.35
C ALA A 18 -12.63 11.98 6.27
N ASN A 19 -12.76 12.99 5.43
CA ASN A 19 -11.70 13.41 4.54
C ASN A 19 -10.81 14.39 5.31
N TYR A 20 -9.52 14.05 5.40
CA TYR A 20 -8.50 14.89 5.99
C TYR A 20 -7.58 15.40 4.88
N THR A 21 -7.32 16.69 4.89
CA THR A 21 -6.42 17.35 3.94
C THR A 21 -5.17 17.81 4.68
N TRP A 22 -4.02 17.51 4.10
CA TRP A 22 -2.73 17.95 4.64
C TRP A 22 -2.52 19.45 4.46
N ASN A 23 -2.01 20.10 5.51
CA ASN A 23 -1.91 21.56 5.57
C ASN A 23 -0.48 22.08 5.33
N ASN A 24 0.53 21.22 5.36
CA ASN A 24 1.92 21.69 5.30
C ASN A 24 2.36 21.84 3.85
N VAL A 25 2.75 23.07 3.49
CA VAL A 25 3.20 23.44 2.15
C VAL A 25 4.72 23.62 2.05
N ASN A 26 5.41 23.80 3.17
CA ASN A 26 6.85 24.05 3.19
C ASN A 26 7.63 22.75 3.41
N SER A 27 8.92 22.77 3.07
CA SER A 27 9.82 21.68 3.46
C SER A 27 9.86 21.50 4.98
N GLY A 28 9.99 20.26 5.43
CA GLY A 28 10.10 19.99 6.86
C GLY A 28 9.88 18.53 7.25
N THR A 29 10.03 18.29 8.56
CA THR A 29 9.64 17.05 9.22
C THR A 29 8.38 17.28 10.02
N PHE A 30 7.36 16.47 9.76
CA PHE A 30 6.03 16.63 10.31
C PHE A 30 5.55 15.34 10.97
N ASP A 31 4.81 15.46 12.06
CA ASP A 31 4.18 14.33 12.73
C ASP A 31 2.78 14.09 12.15
N TRP A 32 2.52 12.89 11.63
CA TRP A 32 1.18 12.50 11.17
C TRP A 32 0.14 12.64 12.27
N ASN A 33 0.50 12.29 13.50
CA ASN A 33 -0.37 12.24 14.68
C ASN A 33 -0.68 13.63 15.26
N LYS A 34 -0.16 14.70 14.66
CA LYS A 34 -0.46 16.06 15.08
C LYS A 34 -1.66 16.59 14.31
N SER A 35 -2.80 16.75 14.98
CA SER A 35 -4.06 17.24 14.39
C SER A 35 -3.91 18.59 13.67
N ALA A 36 -3.02 19.48 14.13
CA ALA A 36 -2.76 20.76 13.47
C ALA A 36 -2.23 20.63 12.03
N ASN A 37 -1.65 19.48 11.67
CA ASN A 37 -1.17 19.21 10.31
C ASN A 37 -2.29 18.85 9.33
N TRP A 38 -3.52 18.66 9.84
CA TRP A 38 -4.66 18.22 9.08
C TRP A 38 -5.85 19.19 9.19
N THR A 39 -6.48 19.48 8.06
CA THR A 39 -7.82 20.07 8.01
C THR A 39 -8.81 18.94 7.78
N SER A 40 -9.83 18.81 8.62
CA SER A 40 -10.86 17.77 8.45
C SER A 40 -12.27 18.34 8.60
N ALA A 41 -13.29 17.57 8.20
CA ALA A 41 -14.70 17.85 8.51
C ALA A 41 -15.05 17.66 10.02
N GLY A 42 -14.12 17.98 10.94
CA GLY A 42 -14.15 17.79 12.41
C GLY A 42 -12.74 17.69 13.03
N SER A 43 -12.60 17.25 14.29
CA SER A 43 -11.32 17.28 15.02
C SER A 43 -10.49 16.01 14.84
N GLY A 44 -9.16 16.14 14.70
CA GLY A 44 -8.23 15.02 14.77
C GLY A 44 -7.24 14.94 13.61
N PHE A 45 -6.69 13.75 13.41
CA PHE A 45 -5.87 13.32 12.28
C PHE A 45 -6.46 12.00 11.75
N PRO A 46 -6.15 11.56 10.51
CA PRO A 46 -6.62 10.28 10.01
C PRO A 46 -6.08 9.16 10.89
N ASP A 47 -6.96 8.36 11.50
CA ASP A 47 -6.56 7.22 12.33
C ASP A 47 -7.63 6.13 12.47
N LEU A 48 -8.77 6.26 11.79
CA LEU A 48 -9.90 5.36 11.96
C LEU A 48 -10.11 4.37 10.80
N MET A 49 -10.18 3.09 11.17
CA MET A 49 -10.91 2.04 10.44
C MET A 49 -12.17 1.66 11.21
N ARG A 50 -13.35 1.70 10.57
CA ARG A 50 -14.60 1.44 11.29
C ARG A 50 -14.89 -0.05 11.43
N VAL A 51 -15.03 -0.57 12.65
CA VAL A 51 -15.45 -1.95 12.96
C VAL A 51 -16.73 -1.96 13.83
N THR A 52 -17.68 -1.04 13.60
CA THR A 52 -18.92 -1.00 14.39
C THR A 52 -20.10 -1.64 13.65
N SER A 53 -20.92 -2.35 14.42
CA SER A 53 -22.16 -2.98 13.97
C SER A 53 -23.26 -1.94 13.66
N PRO A 54 -24.10 -2.11 12.62
CA PRO A 54 -24.06 -3.21 11.66
C PRO A 54 -22.78 -3.12 10.82
N LEU A 55 -22.10 -4.27 10.69
CA LEU A 55 -20.91 -4.42 9.87
C LEU A 55 -21.19 -3.83 8.47
N GLY A 56 -20.39 -2.84 8.09
CA GLY A 56 -20.27 -2.44 6.68
C GLY A 56 -21.04 -1.22 6.16
N SER A 57 -21.59 -0.34 7.00
CA SER A 57 -22.32 0.84 6.47
C SER A 57 -21.55 2.15 6.33
N THR A 58 -20.29 2.27 6.77
CA THR A 58 -19.56 3.56 6.64
C THR A 58 -18.06 3.31 6.44
N PRO A 59 -17.46 3.94 5.40
CA PRO A 59 -16.01 3.92 5.14
C PRO A 59 -15.20 4.36 6.38
N GLY A 60 -13.92 3.98 6.45
CA GLY A 60 -12.94 4.61 7.32
C GLY A 60 -12.42 5.95 6.75
N ASP A 61 -11.34 6.45 7.34
CA ASP A 61 -10.78 7.76 6.99
C ASP A 61 -10.10 7.77 5.62
N VAL A 62 -10.12 8.95 4.98
CA VAL A 62 -9.37 9.25 3.76
C VAL A 62 -8.35 10.35 4.05
N ALA A 63 -7.07 10.04 3.85
CA ALA A 63 -5.97 10.98 4.02
C ALA A 63 -5.53 11.56 2.66
N ASN A 64 -5.52 12.89 2.54
CA ASN A 64 -5.17 13.60 1.30
C ASN A 64 -3.88 14.43 1.47
N LEU A 65 -2.75 13.84 1.07
CA LEU A 65 -1.44 14.48 0.90
C LEU A 65 -1.30 14.98 -0.55
N THR A 66 -2.20 15.85 -1.00
CA THR A 66 -2.29 16.27 -2.41
C THR A 66 -2.23 17.79 -2.60
N ASN A 67 -1.76 18.51 -1.58
CA ASN A 67 -1.54 19.95 -1.66
C ASN A 67 -0.23 20.23 -2.42
N ASN A 68 -0.16 21.41 -3.04
CA ASN A 68 1.09 21.94 -3.56
C ASN A 68 2.11 22.09 -2.41
N ILE A 69 3.31 21.56 -2.60
CA ILE A 69 4.40 21.65 -1.62
C ILE A 69 5.64 22.31 -2.26
N GLU A 70 6.13 23.38 -1.64
CA GLU A 70 7.31 24.15 -2.06
C GLU A 70 8.64 23.49 -1.60
N GLY A 71 8.56 22.33 -0.94
CA GLY A 71 9.70 21.48 -0.63
C GLY A 71 9.30 20.17 0.05
N ASP A 72 10.26 19.26 0.18
CA ASP A 72 10.02 17.89 0.64
C ASP A 72 9.39 17.83 2.04
N ASN A 73 8.33 17.03 2.15
CA ASN A 73 7.64 16.76 3.40
C ASN A 73 8.02 15.37 3.90
N LEU A 74 8.88 15.30 4.92
CA LEU A 74 9.13 14.07 5.67
C LEU A 74 8.05 13.92 6.74
N ILE A 75 7.25 12.87 6.66
CA ILE A 75 6.11 12.62 7.55
C ILE A 75 6.39 11.40 8.41
N LEU A 76 6.44 11.60 9.73
CA LEU A 76 6.70 10.55 10.71
C LEU A 76 5.38 9.97 11.23
N LEU A 77 5.26 8.64 11.20
CA LEU A 77 4.18 7.90 11.83
C LEU A 77 4.58 7.55 13.27
N ASN A 78 4.15 8.34 14.26
CA ASN A 78 4.43 8.06 15.67
C ASN A 78 3.39 7.13 16.33
N ALA A 79 2.50 6.56 15.52
CA ALA A 79 1.57 5.50 15.90
C ALA A 79 1.28 4.58 14.70
N ASN A 80 0.49 3.55 14.94
CA ASN A 80 -0.16 2.80 13.86
C ASN A 80 -1.37 3.60 13.37
N ILE A 81 -1.37 3.95 12.09
CA ILE A 81 -2.41 4.77 11.46
C ILE A 81 -3.32 3.86 10.67
N SER A 82 -4.60 3.80 11.03
CA SER A 82 -5.60 3.01 10.32
C SER A 82 -6.40 3.91 9.38
N LEU A 83 -6.55 3.54 8.11
CA LEU A 83 -7.32 4.31 7.13
C LEU A 83 -7.82 3.44 5.96
N ASP A 84 -8.83 3.93 5.23
CA ASP A 84 -9.33 3.25 4.03
C ASP A 84 -8.51 3.66 2.80
N GLN A 85 -8.23 4.96 2.65
CA GLN A 85 -7.55 5.48 1.47
C GLN A 85 -6.50 6.55 1.77
N LEU A 86 -5.35 6.44 1.10
CA LEU A 86 -4.30 7.45 1.06
C LEU A 86 -4.17 8.02 -0.35
N ASN A 87 -4.38 9.33 -0.49
CA ASN A 87 -4.04 10.07 -1.69
C ASN A 87 -2.73 10.82 -1.45
N ILE A 88 -1.77 10.71 -2.39
CA ILE A 88 -0.43 11.28 -2.25
C ILE A 88 0.05 11.88 -3.56
N GLY A 89 0.66 13.06 -3.51
CA GLY A 89 1.41 13.62 -4.62
C GLY A 89 1.26 15.12 -4.79
N ASP A 90 2.38 15.77 -5.07
CA ASP A 90 2.44 17.20 -5.35
C ASP A 90 1.78 17.53 -6.72
N PRO A 91 0.70 18.32 -6.76
CA PRO A 91 -0.02 18.66 -7.98
C PRO A 91 0.74 19.59 -8.94
N VAL A 92 1.79 20.29 -8.49
CA VAL A 92 2.56 21.24 -9.30
C VAL A 92 3.97 20.72 -9.59
N GLY A 93 4.51 19.89 -8.70
CA GLY A 93 5.73 19.15 -8.90
C GLY A 93 6.99 19.86 -8.44
N GLY A 94 8.00 19.05 -8.15
CA GLY A 94 9.32 19.51 -7.71
C GLY A 94 9.69 19.02 -6.31
N SER A 95 8.70 18.57 -5.53
CA SER A 95 8.88 18.12 -4.15
C SER A 95 8.19 16.79 -3.89
N GLN A 96 8.65 16.05 -2.88
CA GLN A 96 8.11 14.73 -2.52
C GLN A 96 7.47 14.70 -1.13
N PHE A 97 6.47 13.85 -1.00
CA PHE A 97 6.01 13.31 0.27
C PHE A 97 6.77 12.02 0.59
N LEU A 98 7.43 12.00 1.74
CA LEU A 98 8.17 10.85 2.26
C LEU A 98 7.55 10.41 3.58
N ILE A 99 6.82 9.29 3.57
CA ILE A 99 6.19 8.74 4.78
C ILE A 99 7.15 7.73 5.40
N GLN A 100 7.52 7.94 6.66
CA GLN A 100 8.47 7.10 7.40
C GLN A 100 7.89 6.65 8.74
N ALA A 101 8.35 5.49 9.21
CA ALA A 101 8.06 5.06 10.57
C ALA A 101 8.69 6.04 11.57
N GLY A 102 7.87 6.61 12.44
CA GLY A 102 8.29 7.34 13.64
C GLY A 102 8.36 6.40 14.85
N THR A 103 8.58 6.96 16.05
CA THR A 103 8.72 6.16 17.29
C THR A 103 7.39 6.08 18.03
N ILE A 104 6.92 4.88 18.35
CA ILE A 104 5.74 4.68 19.19
C ILE A 104 6.15 4.85 20.67
N ALA A 105 5.75 5.96 21.28
CA ALA A 105 6.14 6.32 22.64
C ALA A 105 5.58 5.37 23.73
N HIS A 106 4.45 4.70 23.47
CA HIS A 106 3.79 3.79 24.43
C HIS A 106 3.35 2.49 23.74
N PRO A 107 4.24 1.49 23.60
CA PRO A 107 3.92 0.24 22.91
C PRO A 107 2.86 -0.63 23.63
N GLY A 108 2.50 -0.32 24.89
CA GLY A 108 1.60 -1.13 25.71
C GLY A 108 0.09 -0.94 25.48
N LEU A 109 -0.32 0.03 24.66
CA LEU A 109 -1.72 0.26 24.28
C LEU A 109 -1.89 -0.05 22.80
N PHE A 110 -1.81 -1.33 22.42
CA PHE A 110 -2.20 -1.75 21.07
C PHE A 110 -3.73 -1.61 20.94
N PRO A 111 -4.25 -0.85 19.96
CA PRO A 111 -5.67 -0.93 19.63
C PRO A 111 -5.98 -2.37 19.23
N LEU A 112 -6.97 -2.99 19.88
CA LEU A 112 -7.39 -4.40 19.67
C LEU A 112 -8.01 -4.67 18.27
N PHE A 113 -7.87 -3.76 17.31
CA PHE A 113 -8.56 -3.80 16.02
C PHE A 113 -7.85 -4.61 14.93
N PHE A 114 -6.95 -5.53 15.30
CA PHE A 114 -6.43 -6.50 14.33
C PHE A 114 -7.43 -7.64 14.18
N THR A 115 -8.14 -7.68 13.06
CA THR A 115 -8.86 -8.90 12.67
C THR A 115 -7.82 -10.00 12.44
N SER A 116 -8.13 -11.23 12.85
CA SER A 116 -7.22 -12.38 12.95
C SER A 116 -6.62 -12.88 11.62
N GLY A 117 -6.76 -12.13 10.53
CA GLY A 117 -6.19 -12.41 9.21
C GLY A 117 -5.02 -11.50 8.82
N ALA A 118 -4.69 -10.48 9.61
CA ALA A 118 -3.48 -9.68 9.43
C ALA A 118 -2.31 -10.39 10.11
N GLY A 119 -1.17 -10.54 9.42
CA GLY A 119 0.08 -10.80 10.13
C GLY A 119 0.26 -9.71 11.18
N GLN A 120 0.14 -10.06 12.47
CA GLN A 120 0.18 -9.10 13.57
C GLN A 120 1.41 -8.19 13.41
N PRO A 121 1.30 -6.87 13.60
CA PRO A 121 2.49 -6.05 13.73
C PRO A 121 3.36 -6.62 14.83
N ASN A 122 4.63 -6.88 14.51
CA ASN A 122 5.55 -7.48 15.46
C ASN A 122 5.56 -6.60 16.72
N PRO A 123 5.14 -7.11 17.90
CA PRO A 123 5.02 -6.31 19.11
C PRO A 123 6.36 -5.75 19.61
N GLY A 124 7.49 -6.15 19.00
CA GLY A 124 8.83 -5.61 19.25
C GLY A 124 9.22 -4.38 18.43
N LEU A 125 8.40 -3.88 17.50
CA LEU A 125 8.71 -2.68 16.73
C LEU A 125 8.04 -1.45 17.36
N ALA A 126 8.83 -0.64 18.07
CA ALA A 126 8.45 0.70 18.50
C ALA A 126 8.37 1.69 17.33
N ALA A 127 7.87 1.24 16.17
CA ALA A 127 7.90 1.94 14.90
C ALA A 127 6.48 2.03 14.32
N GLY A 128 6.02 3.24 13.97
CA GLY A 128 4.68 3.43 13.42
C GLY A 128 4.50 2.82 12.03
N SER A 129 3.25 2.51 11.69
CA SER A 129 2.89 1.83 10.45
C SER A 129 1.59 2.40 9.87
N LEU A 130 1.37 2.16 8.58
CA LEU A 130 0.06 2.33 7.97
C LEU A 130 -0.67 1.00 8.00
N VAL A 131 -1.95 1.02 8.35
CA VAL A 131 -2.85 -0.11 8.26
C VAL A 131 -3.94 0.31 7.29
N PHE A 132 -4.23 -0.53 6.32
CA PHE A 132 -5.30 -0.37 5.33
C PHE A 132 -6.33 -1.48 5.48
N GLY A 133 -7.60 -1.15 5.31
CA GLY A 133 -8.68 -2.12 5.42
C GLY A 133 -10.01 -1.40 5.48
N SER A 134 -11.09 -2.07 5.09
CA SER A 134 -12.42 -1.51 5.22
C SER A 134 -13.40 -2.56 5.71
N ALA A 135 -14.34 -2.16 6.57
CA ALA A 135 -15.49 -2.98 6.89
C ALA A 135 -16.62 -2.85 5.85
N ALA A 136 -16.57 -1.82 4.99
CA ALA A 136 -17.56 -1.60 3.94
C ALA A 136 -17.12 -2.29 2.66
N SER A 137 -17.98 -3.13 2.08
CA SER A 137 -17.68 -3.85 0.83
C SER A 137 -17.56 -2.95 -0.41
N THR A 138 -17.90 -1.67 -0.28
CA THR A 138 -17.99 -0.69 -1.37
C THR A 138 -16.92 0.42 -1.30
N SER A 139 -16.13 0.46 -0.23
CA SER A 139 -15.10 1.49 -0.04
C SER A 139 -13.75 1.03 -0.60
N PRO A 140 -13.08 1.84 -1.43
CA PRO A 140 -11.78 1.48 -1.97
C PRO A 140 -10.76 1.47 -0.84
N VAL A 141 -10.17 0.30 -0.58
CA VAL A 141 -8.94 0.21 0.20
C VAL A 141 -7.79 0.49 -0.76
N ALA A 142 -7.25 1.72 -0.70
CA ALA A 142 -6.44 2.23 -1.78
C ALA A 142 -5.30 3.16 -1.38
N ILE A 143 -4.24 3.13 -2.19
CA ILE A 143 -3.22 4.18 -2.23
C ILE A 143 -3.23 4.76 -3.64
N VAL A 144 -3.43 6.06 -3.76
CA VAL A 144 -3.54 6.75 -5.05
C VAL A 144 -2.45 7.81 -5.13
N LYS A 145 -1.47 7.58 -6.01
CA LYS A 145 -0.44 8.55 -6.36
C LYS A 145 -0.93 9.41 -7.54
N THR A 146 -1.05 10.71 -7.30
CA THR A 146 -1.42 11.74 -8.28
C THR A 146 -0.33 12.82 -8.41
N GLY A 147 -0.65 13.90 -9.12
CA GLY A 147 0.21 15.06 -9.28
C GLY A 147 1.13 15.01 -10.50
N ILE A 148 1.87 16.08 -10.72
CA ILE A 148 2.87 16.16 -11.78
C ILE A 148 4.24 16.22 -11.11
N GLY A 149 5.17 15.34 -11.46
CA GLY A 149 6.54 15.41 -10.91
C GLY A 149 6.75 14.80 -9.51
N ALA A 150 8.05 14.70 -9.17
CA ALA A 150 8.73 14.06 -8.02
C ALA A 150 8.30 12.63 -7.64
N ALA A 151 9.27 11.82 -7.19
CA ALA A 151 9.00 10.48 -6.69
C ALA A 151 8.54 10.57 -5.23
N ASP A 152 7.38 10.01 -4.90
CA ASP A 152 6.95 9.89 -3.50
C ASP A 152 7.39 8.53 -2.95
N GLU A 153 7.65 8.46 -1.66
CA GLU A 153 8.12 7.24 -1.02
C GLU A 153 7.37 6.93 0.28
N ILE A 154 6.88 5.70 0.37
CA ILE A 154 6.34 5.10 1.59
C ILE A 154 7.39 4.15 2.15
N ASN A 155 8.17 4.68 3.08
CA ASN A 155 9.20 3.99 3.84
C ASN A 155 8.70 3.53 5.23
N ALA A 156 7.41 3.71 5.52
CA ALA A 156 6.75 3.01 6.62
C ALA A 156 6.27 1.62 6.18
N LEU A 157 6.14 0.70 7.15
CA LEU A 157 5.49 -0.58 6.91
C LEU A 157 4.00 -0.38 6.66
N VAL A 158 3.48 -1.04 5.63
CA VAL A 158 2.07 -1.00 5.25
C VAL A 158 1.44 -2.38 5.48
N TYR A 159 0.43 -2.42 6.34
CA TYR A 159 -0.46 -3.56 6.52
C TYR A 159 -1.72 -3.37 5.69
N PHE A 160 -2.26 -4.43 5.11
CA PHE A 160 -3.57 -4.39 4.47
C PHE A 160 -4.41 -5.62 4.81
N ASN A 161 -5.61 -5.37 5.33
CA ASN A 161 -6.54 -6.36 5.88
C ASN A 161 -7.69 -6.66 4.90
N SER A 162 -7.74 -5.92 3.79
CA SER A 162 -8.63 -6.09 2.65
C SER A 162 -7.80 -5.98 1.38
N ALA A 163 -8.35 -6.36 0.22
CA ALA A 163 -7.63 -6.21 -1.05
C ALA A 163 -7.20 -4.75 -1.27
N LEU A 164 -5.90 -4.53 -1.43
CA LEU A 164 -5.32 -3.19 -1.56
C LEU A 164 -5.12 -2.84 -3.04
N THR A 165 -5.68 -1.71 -3.49
CA THR A 165 -5.42 -1.18 -4.83
C THR A 165 -4.46 -0.01 -4.78
N ILE A 166 -3.31 -0.12 -5.44
CA ILE A 166 -2.34 0.95 -5.60
C ILE A 166 -2.44 1.50 -7.02
N THR A 167 -2.81 2.77 -7.13
CA THR A 167 -2.94 3.47 -8.41
C THR A 167 -1.86 4.53 -8.54
N SER A 168 -1.06 4.48 -9.61
CA SER A 168 -0.15 5.59 -9.98
C SER A 168 -0.65 6.21 -11.28
N THR A 169 -1.08 7.47 -11.25
CA THR A 169 -1.68 8.13 -12.43
C THR A 169 -0.62 8.48 -13.48
N ALA A 170 -1.07 8.79 -14.70
CA ALA A 170 -0.19 9.34 -15.72
C ALA A 170 0.47 10.63 -15.20
N GLN A 171 1.72 10.88 -15.59
CA GLN A 171 2.52 12.07 -15.23
C GLN A 171 2.87 12.22 -13.75
N ALA A 172 2.25 11.43 -12.87
CA ALA A 172 2.69 11.30 -11.50
C ALA A 172 4.09 10.70 -11.53
N GLY A 173 5.02 11.32 -10.80
CA GLY A 173 6.31 10.71 -10.56
C GLY A 173 6.17 9.34 -9.90
N LYS A 174 7.31 8.68 -9.72
CA LYS A 174 7.36 7.29 -9.26
C LYS A 174 6.85 7.15 -7.82
N LEU A 175 5.91 6.24 -7.57
CA LEU A 175 5.56 5.84 -6.19
C LEU A 175 6.49 4.70 -5.75
N THR A 176 7.26 4.91 -4.69
CA THR A 176 8.21 3.91 -4.16
C THR A 176 7.73 3.37 -2.82
N PHE A 177 7.73 2.05 -2.66
CA PHE A 177 7.57 1.40 -1.37
C PHE A 177 8.90 0.84 -0.91
N SER A 178 9.37 1.28 0.26
CA SER A 178 10.61 0.81 0.89
C SER A 178 10.38 0.19 2.27
N GLY A 179 9.31 0.56 2.98
CA GLY A 179 9.08 0.12 4.36
C GLY A 179 8.43 -1.25 4.54
N GLY A 180 7.73 -1.77 3.53
CA GLY A 180 7.11 -3.10 3.55
C GLY A 180 5.66 -3.09 3.12
N LEU A 181 5.21 -4.17 2.51
CA LEU A 181 3.79 -4.44 2.23
C LEU A 181 3.43 -5.81 2.81
N ARG A 182 2.45 -5.86 3.72
CA ARG A 182 2.09 -7.09 4.43
C ARG A 182 0.59 -7.31 4.51
N SER A 183 0.16 -8.51 4.18
CA SER A 183 -1.16 -9.04 4.49
C SER A 183 -1.07 -10.51 4.85
N GLY A 184 -2.06 -11.05 5.54
CA GLY A 184 -2.15 -12.50 5.71
C GLY A 184 -2.71 -13.19 4.47
N LEU A 185 -3.79 -12.68 3.87
CA LEU A 185 -4.51 -13.36 2.79
C LEU A 185 -5.00 -12.46 1.65
N SER A 186 -4.87 -11.13 1.76
CA SER A 186 -5.49 -10.22 0.80
C SER A 186 -4.67 -10.07 -0.49
N SER A 187 -5.34 -10.01 -1.64
CA SER A 187 -4.67 -9.67 -2.90
C SER A 187 -4.24 -8.20 -2.92
N ILE A 188 -3.25 -7.90 -3.75
CA ILE A 188 -2.77 -6.54 -4.00
C ILE A 188 -2.77 -6.27 -5.50
N THR A 189 -3.35 -5.12 -5.88
CA THR A 189 -3.50 -4.71 -7.28
C THR A 189 -2.69 -3.44 -7.53
N PHE A 190 -1.85 -3.45 -8.54
CA PHE A 190 -1.13 -2.27 -9.03
C PHE A 190 -1.76 -1.82 -10.35
N THR A 191 -2.20 -0.56 -10.44
CA THR A 191 -2.90 -0.03 -11.61
C THR A 191 -2.52 1.42 -11.93
N GLY A 192 -3.16 1.99 -12.95
CA GLY A 192 -2.88 3.31 -13.49
C GLY A 192 -1.84 3.29 -14.61
N ALA A 193 -1.49 4.48 -15.10
CA ALA A 193 -0.58 4.69 -16.23
C ALA A 193 0.85 5.09 -15.81
N GLY A 194 1.06 5.37 -14.51
CA GLY A 194 2.35 5.76 -13.94
C GLY A 194 3.26 4.59 -13.59
N THR A 195 4.28 4.85 -12.76
CA THR A 195 5.24 3.84 -12.32
C THR A 195 5.18 3.65 -10.81
N THR A 196 5.03 2.40 -10.38
CA THR A 196 5.21 2.00 -8.98
C THR A 196 6.47 1.16 -8.85
N LEU A 197 7.29 1.39 -7.83
CA LEU A 197 8.45 0.56 -7.49
C LEU A 197 8.31 -0.05 -6.11
N ILE A 198 8.48 -1.37 -6.07
CA ILE A 198 8.72 -2.10 -4.84
C ILE A 198 10.23 -2.20 -4.65
N LYS A 199 10.77 -1.30 -3.82
CA LYS A 199 12.16 -1.29 -3.34
C LYS A 199 12.28 -1.93 -1.95
N SER A 200 11.15 -2.35 -1.39
CA SER A 200 10.99 -2.68 0.01
C SER A 200 11.84 -3.86 0.48
N VAL A 201 12.06 -3.93 1.80
CA VAL A 201 12.61 -5.11 2.47
C VAL A 201 11.71 -6.34 2.30
N THR A 202 10.38 -6.18 2.13
CA THR A 202 9.47 -7.30 1.91
C THR A 202 8.14 -6.88 1.27
N LEU A 203 7.59 -7.77 0.44
CA LEU A 203 6.16 -7.85 0.15
C LEU A 203 5.72 -9.27 0.49
N THR A 204 4.86 -9.42 1.49
CA THR A 204 4.34 -10.73 1.92
C THR A 204 2.81 -10.69 1.93
N THR A 205 2.18 -11.62 1.22
CA THR A 205 0.73 -11.80 1.28
C THR A 205 0.30 -13.23 0.94
N GLY A 206 -0.79 -13.73 1.51
CA GLY A 206 -1.41 -14.96 1.06
C GLY A 206 -2.19 -14.82 -0.25
N GLY A 207 -2.49 -13.60 -0.69
CA GLY A 207 -3.30 -13.32 -1.88
C GLY A 207 -2.50 -13.23 -3.19
N ASP A 208 -3.19 -12.82 -4.24
CA ASP A 208 -2.62 -12.62 -5.57
C ASP A 208 -1.86 -11.29 -5.68
N LEU A 209 -0.87 -11.28 -6.57
CA LEU A 209 -0.24 -10.07 -7.10
C LEU A 209 -0.86 -9.75 -8.46
N ILE A 210 -1.60 -8.66 -8.57
CA ILE A 210 -2.34 -8.29 -9.77
C ILE A 210 -1.73 -7.00 -10.35
N LYS A 211 -1.39 -7.02 -11.64
CA LYS A 211 -0.93 -5.87 -12.41
C LYS A 211 -1.96 -5.53 -13.48
N GLU A 212 -2.59 -4.39 -13.28
CA GLU A 212 -3.58 -3.74 -14.15
C GLU A 212 -3.06 -2.40 -14.67
N GLY A 213 -3.82 -1.75 -15.56
CA GLY A 213 -3.48 -0.45 -16.11
C GLY A 213 -2.27 -0.46 -17.04
N SER A 214 -2.11 0.60 -17.83
CA SER A 214 -1.05 0.71 -18.84
C SER A 214 0.34 1.00 -18.29
N GLY A 215 0.45 1.31 -16.99
CA GLY A 215 1.67 1.71 -16.32
C GLY A 215 2.66 0.57 -16.05
N THR A 216 3.71 0.90 -15.31
CA THR A 216 4.81 -0.04 -14.97
C THR A 216 4.83 -0.34 -13.47
N LEU A 217 4.92 -1.63 -13.14
CA LEU A 217 5.30 -2.11 -11.82
C LEU A 217 6.75 -2.59 -11.89
N GLU A 218 7.64 -1.92 -11.18
CA GLU A 218 9.04 -2.33 -11.02
C GLU A 218 9.22 -3.06 -9.69
N VAL A 219 9.97 -4.15 -9.70
CA VAL A 219 10.20 -4.97 -8.50
C VAL A 219 11.69 -5.23 -8.34
N ASN A 220 12.24 -4.79 -7.21
CA ASN A 220 13.67 -4.89 -6.88
C ASN A 220 13.98 -5.92 -5.79
N ILE A 221 13.03 -6.78 -5.45
CA ILE A 221 13.18 -7.81 -4.43
C ILE A 221 12.45 -9.10 -4.83
N GLY A 222 12.79 -10.21 -4.18
CA GLY A 222 11.97 -11.42 -4.22
C GLY A 222 10.68 -11.22 -3.43
N LEU A 223 9.54 -11.26 -4.11
CA LEU A 223 8.22 -11.18 -3.48
C LEU A 223 7.86 -12.51 -2.80
N ALA A 224 7.05 -12.43 -1.75
CA ALA A 224 6.58 -13.56 -0.95
C ALA A 224 5.05 -13.61 -0.93
N HIS A 225 4.42 -13.60 -2.10
CA HIS A 225 2.99 -13.85 -2.23
C HIS A 225 2.66 -15.33 -2.45
N ALA A 226 1.57 -15.83 -1.86
CA ALA A 226 1.15 -17.23 -2.03
C ALA A 226 0.21 -17.46 -3.20
N GLY A 227 -0.52 -16.43 -3.64
CA GLY A 227 -1.41 -16.47 -4.80
C GLY A 227 -0.68 -16.43 -6.14
N ALA A 228 -1.46 -16.25 -7.21
CA ALA A 228 -0.95 -16.10 -8.57
C ALA A 228 -0.34 -14.71 -8.82
N THR A 229 0.48 -14.60 -9.86
CA THR A 229 0.87 -13.33 -10.47
C THR A 229 0.07 -13.14 -11.75
N LEU A 230 -0.86 -12.20 -11.73
CA LEU A 230 -1.75 -11.88 -12.85
C LEU A 230 -1.30 -10.55 -13.47
N ILE A 231 -0.74 -10.60 -14.67
CA ILE A 231 -0.33 -9.42 -15.43
C ILE A 231 -1.36 -9.20 -16.53
N ASN A 232 -2.43 -8.48 -16.16
CA ASN A 232 -3.60 -8.28 -17.01
C ASN A 232 -3.43 -7.09 -17.96
N ALA A 233 -2.64 -6.08 -17.59
CA ALA A 233 -2.28 -4.96 -18.45
C ALA A 233 -0.94 -4.29 -18.11
N GLY A 234 -0.37 -3.58 -19.07
CA GLY A 234 0.86 -2.80 -18.90
C GLY A 234 2.08 -3.68 -18.67
N LEU A 235 2.98 -3.23 -17.80
CA LEU A 235 4.30 -3.83 -17.64
C LEU A 235 4.62 -4.23 -16.19
N LEU A 236 5.00 -5.49 -15.98
CA LEU A 236 5.81 -5.90 -14.82
C LEU A 236 7.28 -5.93 -15.25
N ARG A 237 8.16 -5.23 -14.53
CA ARG A 237 9.60 -5.18 -14.83
C ARG A 237 10.43 -5.59 -13.62
N ALA A 238 11.34 -6.53 -13.84
CA ALA A 238 12.33 -6.91 -12.85
C ALA A 238 13.46 -5.88 -12.78
N THR A 239 13.86 -5.49 -11.58
CA THR A 239 15.11 -4.75 -11.33
C THR A 239 16.08 -5.54 -10.45
N ALA A 240 15.60 -6.66 -9.86
CA ALA A 240 16.39 -7.71 -9.23
C ALA A 240 16.14 -9.09 -9.88
N GLY A 241 16.97 -10.09 -9.54
CA GLY A 241 16.74 -11.48 -9.94
C GLY A 241 15.68 -12.17 -9.07
N ASN A 242 14.98 -13.16 -9.63
CA ASN A 242 13.97 -13.97 -8.93
C ASN A 242 12.94 -13.15 -8.16
N ILE A 243 12.32 -12.18 -8.84
CA ILE A 243 11.37 -11.26 -8.21
C ILE A 243 10.04 -11.93 -7.85
N LEU A 244 9.68 -13.03 -8.50
CA LEU A 244 8.46 -13.77 -8.22
C LEU A 244 8.77 -15.02 -7.38
N PRO A 245 7.82 -15.48 -6.53
CA PRO A 245 7.93 -16.76 -5.87
C PRO A 245 8.21 -17.86 -6.90
N THR A 246 9.18 -18.72 -6.60
CA THR A 246 9.60 -19.83 -7.47
C THR A 246 8.51 -20.87 -7.76
N ARG A 247 7.36 -20.81 -7.06
CA ARG A 247 6.17 -21.64 -7.30
C ARG A 247 4.98 -20.84 -7.82
N ALA A 248 5.13 -19.53 -8.08
CA ALA A 248 4.05 -18.69 -8.55
C ALA A 248 3.56 -19.16 -9.92
N ALA A 249 2.25 -19.28 -10.06
CA ALA A 249 1.59 -19.33 -11.36
C ALA A 249 1.57 -17.92 -11.93
N VAL A 250 2.11 -17.75 -13.14
CA VAL A 250 2.16 -16.45 -13.81
C VAL A 250 1.25 -16.47 -15.03
N THR A 251 0.35 -15.50 -15.12
CA THR A 251 -0.50 -15.28 -16.29
C THR A 251 -0.18 -13.92 -16.88
N VAL A 252 0.12 -13.87 -18.18
CA VAL A 252 0.35 -12.61 -18.90
C VAL A 252 -0.72 -12.46 -19.97
N ALA A 253 -1.66 -11.54 -19.77
CA ALA A 253 -2.77 -11.33 -20.70
C ALA A 253 -2.31 -10.68 -22.01
N ALA A 254 -3.15 -10.75 -23.05
CA ALA A 254 -2.90 -10.09 -24.31
C ALA A 254 -2.68 -8.57 -24.11
N GLY A 255 -1.63 -8.02 -24.71
CA GLY A 255 -1.28 -6.60 -24.58
C GLY A 255 -0.51 -6.25 -23.29
N ALA A 256 -0.33 -7.20 -22.37
CA ALA A 256 0.54 -7.04 -21.20
C ALA A 256 1.94 -7.64 -21.43
N ALA A 257 2.90 -7.24 -20.61
CA ALA A 257 4.27 -7.74 -20.69
C ALA A 257 4.92 -8.00 -19.33
N TYR A 258 5.75 -9.05 -19.27
CA TYR A 258 6.73 -9.28 -18.22
C TYR A 258 8.15 -9.09 -18.79
N ASP A 259 8.86 -8.08 -18.29
CA ASP A 259 10.22 -7.73 -18.68
C ASP A 259 11.23 -8.16 -17.62
N VAL A 260 12.08 -9.12 -17.98
CA VAL A 260 13.13 -9.63 -17.11
C VAL A 260 14.32 -8.68 -17.00
N ASN A 261 14.46 -7.70 -17.91
CA ASN A 261 15.37 -6.56 -17.82
C ASN A 261 16.79 -6.88 -17.28
N ASN A 262 17.49 -7.79 -17.98
CA ASN A 262 18.80 -8.28 -17.58
C ASN A 262 18.86 -8.97 -16.20
N ARG A 263 17.79 -9.63 -15.76
CA ARG A 263 17.72 -10.36 -14.49
C ARG A 263 17.22 -11.77 -14.70
N SER A 264 17.98 -12.75 -14.23
CA SER A 264 17.54 -14.14 -14.17
C SER A 264 16.26 -14.30 -13.35
N GLN A 265 15.32 -15.11 -13.85
CA GLN A 265 14.04 -15.40 -13.18
C GLN A 265 13.75 -16.90 -13.15
N VAL A 266 13.07 -17.33 -12.09
CA VAL A 266 12.49 -18.67 -11.95
C VAL A 266 11.04 -18.53 -11.54
N ILE A 267 10.13 -19.15 -12.29
CA ILE A 267 8.69 -19.16 -12.00
C ILE A 267 8.13 -20.58 -12.00
N GLY A 268 6.96 -20.77 -11.38
CA GLY A 268 6.31 -22.09 -11.28
C GLY A 268 5.71 -22.53 -12.61
N SER A 269 4.75 -21.76 -13.12
CA SER A 269 4.09 -21.99 -14.40
C SER A 269 3.85 -20.67 -15.12
N LEU A 270 3.66 -20.73 -16.44
CA LEU A 270 3.38 -19.58 -17.28
C LEU A 270 2.20 -19.87 -18.20
N SER A 271 1.27 -18.92 -18.30
CA SER A 271 0.15 -18.96 -19.24
C SER A 271 -0.20 -17.58 -19.79
N GLY A 272 -1.09 -17.54 -20.79
CA GLY A 272 -1.62 -16.31 -21.37
C GLY A 272 -1.06 -15.95 -22.75
N PHE A 273 -1.51 -14.82 -23.29
CA PHE A 273 -1.24 -14.36 -24.67
C PHE A 273 -0.32 -13.12 -24.73
N GLY A 274 0.22 -12.70 -23.59
CA GLY A 274 1.10 -11.54 -23.48
C GLY A 274 2.56 -11.82 -23.81
N GLN A 275 3.41 -10.82 -23.61
CA GLN A 275 4.83 -10.90 -23.96
C GLN A 275 5.71 -11.18 -22.75
N ILE A 276 6.64 -12.13 -22.90
CA ILE A 276 7.83 -12.23 -22.05
C ILE A 276 8.99 -11.63 -22.83
N ARG A 277 9.70 -10.68 -22.24
CA ARG A 277 10.79 -9.98 -22.92
C ARG A 277 11.98 -9.73 -22.03
N ASN A 278 13.14 -9.56 -22.65
CA ASN A 278 14.34 -9.04 -22.02
C ASN A 278 14.68 -7.74 -22.74
N SER A 279 14.49 -6.60 -22.09
CA SER A 279 14.81 -5.27 -22.64
C SER A 279 16.31 -4.97 -22.72
N SER A 280 17.17 -5.88 -22.27
CA SER A 280 18.62 -5.77 -22.37
C SER A 280 19.19 -6.56 -23.56
N THR A 281 20.40 -6.19 -23.97
CA THR A 281 21.19 -6.90 -25.00
C THR A 281 21.90 -8.14 -24.46
N SER A 282 21.97 -8.33 -23.14
CA SER A 282 22.61 -9.49 -22.50
C SER A 282 21.62 -10.62 -22.30
N ALA A 283 22.02 -11.85 -22.67
CA ALA A 283 21.22 -13.05 -22.43
C ALA A 283 21.08 -13.32 -20.93
N GLN A 284 19.92 -13.82 -20.50
CA GLN A 284 19.61 -14.17 -19.11
C GLN A 284 18.81 -15.47 -19.06
N SER A 285 18.91 -16.19 -17.94
CA SER A 285 18.11 -17.40 -17.72
C SER A 285 16.67 -17.05 -17.33
N PHE A 286 15.70 -17.61 -18.04
CA PHE A 286 14.29 -17.59 -17.66
C PHE A 286 13.81 -19.04 -17.52
N GLN A 287 13.59 -19.48 -16.29
CA GLN A 287 13.20 -20.85 -15.99
C GLN A 287 11.72 -20.93 -15.61
N ILE A 288 11.01 -21.88 -16.23
CA ILE A 288 9.63 -22.23 -15.91
C ILE A 288 9.64 -23.66 -15.39
N GLY A 289 9.00 -23.89 -14.25
CA GLY A 289 8.99 -25.20 -13.60
C GLY A 289 10.35 -25.52 -12.97
N ARG A 290 10.32 -26.15 -11.79
CA ARG A 290 11.48 -26.95 -11.37
C ARG A 290 11.29 -28.29 -12.05
N ASN A 291 12.02 -28.59 -13.12
CA ASN A 291 12.29 -29.89 -13.79
C ASN A 291 11.32 -31.10 -13.67
N ASP A 292 10.09 -30.96 -13.16
CA ASP A 292 9.20 -32.01 -12.66
C ASP A 292 7.70 -31.65 -12.82
N THR A 293 7.31 -30.49 -13.38
CA THR A 293 5.88 -30.09 -13.46
C THR A 293 5.46 -29.30 -14.70
N SER A 294 6.21 -29.35 -15.80
CA SER A 294 5.77 -28.75 -17.07
C SER A 294 4.92 -29.76 -17.83
N SER A 295 3.59 -29.66 -17.70
CA SER A 295 2.63 -30.24 -18.66
C SER A 295 2.43 -29.31 -19.84
#